data_AF-A0A2M9TID2-F1
#
_entry.id   AF-A0A2M9TID2-F1
#
_cell.length_a   1.000
_cell.length_b   1.000
_cell.length_c   1.000
_cell.angle_alpha   90.00
_cell.angle_beta   90.00
_cell.angle_gamma   90.00
#
_symmetry.space_group_name_H-M   'P 1'
#
loop_
_entity.id
_entity.type
_entity.pdbx_description
1 polymer ?
#
loop_
_entity_poly.entity_id
_entity_poly.type
_entity_poly.pdbx_seq_one_letter_code
_entity_poly.pdbx_strand_id
1 'polypeptide(L)'
;MRRFFPIFRICPMDKYEVRRQQMLILVEKYADGIQAKFAQLVDLHPATISHLLLPPDAPGKRPITERKVEHIENKLSLAPGWFDEPLQKDFVRWPFVSVEFNQFLKLADADKEELETLMRMKINRQQTKKK
;
A
#
# COMPACT_ATOMS: atom_id res chain seq x y z
N MET A 1 32.19 18.91 -7.84
CA MET A 1 31.39 17.72 -8.24
C MET A 1 30.04 17.79 -7.53
N ARG A 2 28.97 18.16 -8.24
CA ARG A 2 27.63 18.26 -7.65
C ARG A 2 27.00 16.86 -7.66
N ARG A 3 26.75 16.30 -6.47
CA ARG A 3 26.02 15.05 -6.32
C ARG A 3 24.56 15.33 -6.67
N PHE A 4 24.14 14.81 -7.83
CA PHE A 4 22.73 14.67 -8.19
C PHE A 4 22.08 13.75 -7.15
N PHE A 5 21.35 14.33 -6.20
CA PHE A 5 20.35 13.57 -5.46
C PHE A 5 19.22 13.28 -6.44
N PRO A 6 18.81 12.01 -6.65
CA PRO A 6 17.59 11.76 -7.39
C PRO A 6 16.46 12.30 -6.52
N ILE A 7 15.94 13.46 -6.93
CA ILE A 7 14.60 13.90 -6.58
C ILE A 7 13.72 12.70 -6.92
N PHE A 8 13.14 12.05 -5.91
CA PHE A 8 12.12 11.03 -6.12
C PHE A 8 11.01 11.72 -6.90
N ARG A 9 11.06 11.54 -8.22
CA ARG A 9 10.02 11.94 -9.14
C ARG A 9 8.79 11.24 -8.60
N ILE A 10 7.82 12.03 -8.11
CA ILE A 10 6.46 11.56 -7.93
C ILE A 10 6.00 11.23 -9.35
N CYS A 11 6.32 10.02 -9.81
CA CYS A 11 5.72 9.50 -11.01
C CYS A 11 4.23 9.46 -10.68
N PRO A 12 3.35 10.06 -11.50
CA PRO A 12 1.92 9.83 -11.33
C PRO A 12 1.73 8.32 -11.26
N MET A 13 1.12 7.84 -10.16
CA MET A 13 0.93 6.40 -9.99
C MET A 13 0.23 5.86 -11.22
N ASP A 14 0.76 4.78 -11.78
CA ASP A 14 0.14 4.11 -12.91
C ASP A 14 -1.29 3.72 -12.53
N LYS A 15 -2.25 3.93 -13.43
CA LYS A 15 -3.68 3.66 -13.24
C LYS A 15 -3.90 2.24 -12.70
N TYR A 16 -3.13 1.27 -13.19
CA TYR A 16 -3.21 -0.12 -12.75
C TYR A 16 -2.70 -0.34 -11.32
N GLU A 17 -1.77 0.48 -10.86
CA GLU A 17 -1.25 0.42 -9.50
C GLU A 17 -2.26 1.00 -8.49
N VAL A 18 -2.94 2.10 -8.86
CA VAL A 18 -4.06 2.66 -8.09
C VAL A 18 -5.15 1.61 -7.89
N ARG A 19 -5.60 0.99 -8.98
CA ARG A 19 -6.58 -0.11 -8.96
C ARG A 19 -6.15 -1.26 -8.07
N ARG A 20 -4.86 -1.63 -8.10
CA ARG A 20 -4.32 -2.71 -7.27
C ARG A 20 -4.39 -2.36 -5.78
N GLN A 21 -4.04 -1.13 -5.41
CA GLN A 21 -4.10 -0.68 -4.02
C GLN A 21 -5.54 -0.64 -3.50
N GLN A 22 -6.49 -0.18 -4.31
CA GLN A 22 -7.90 -0.23 -3.96
C GLN A 22 -8.43 -1.66 -3.83
N MET A 23 -7.96 -2.57 -4.69
CA MET A 23 -8.30 -3.98 -4.56
C MET A 23 -7.80 -4.56 -3.23
N LEU A 24 -6.60 -4.19 -2.77
CA LEU A 24 -6.09 -4.59 -1.45
C LEU A 24 -6.98 -4.04 -0.32
N ILE A 25 -7.45 -2.81 -0.44
CA ILE A 25 -8.39 -2.20 0.53
C ILE A 25 -9.70 -3.01 0.59
N LEU A 26 -10.23 -3.42 -0.56
CA LEU A 26 -11.44 -4.25 -0.61
C LEU A 26 -11.21 -5.64 -0.02
N VAL A 27 -10.06 -6.27 -0.28
CA VAL A 27 -9.71 -7.56 0.30
C VAL A 27 -9.63 -7.47 1.83
N GLU A 28 -9.06 -6.39 2.36
CA GLU A 28 -9.03 -6.15 3.81
C GLU A 28 -10.45 -5.95 4.36
N LYS A 29 -11.24 -5.06 3.74
CA LYS A 29 -12.56 -4.66 4.23
C LYS A 29 -13.62 -5.77 4.15
N TYR A 30 -13.60 -6.59 3.11
CA TYR A 30 -14.66 -7.58 2.83
C TYR A 30 -14.23 -9.02 3.10
N ALA A 31 -12.93 -9.28 3.28
CA ALA A 31 -12.42 -10.63 3.41
C ALA A 31 -11.32 -10.79 4.48
N ASP A 32 -11.15 -9.82 5.38
CA ASP A 32 -10.16 -9.80 6.46
C ASP A 32 -8.73 -10.10 5.96
N GLY A 33 -8.41 -9.61 4.75
CA GLY A 33 -7.10 -9.84 4.13
C GLY A 33 -6.97 -11.20 3.41
N ILE A 34 -7.99 -12.06 3.45
CA ILE A 34 -7.94 -13.42 2.88
C ILE A 34 -8.38 -13.41 1.41
N GLN A 35 -7.41 -13.51 0.50
CA GLN A 35 -7.63 -13.49 -0.95
C GLN A 35 -8.63 -14.56 -1.43
N ALA A 36 -8.59 -15.76 -0.87
CA ALA A 36 -9.48 -16.86 -1.26
C ALA A 36 -10.95 -16.57 -0.93
N LYS A 37 -11.23 -15.94 0.23
CA LYS A 37 -12.58 -15.52 0.60
C LYS A 37 -13.07 -14.39 -0.30
N PHE A 38 -12.20 -13.41 -0.57
CA PHE A 38 -12.52 -12.34 -1.51
C PHE A 38 -12.87 -12.90 -2.89
N ALA A 39 -12.12 -13.89 -3.37
CA ALA A 39 -12.35 -14.55 -4.65
C ALA A 39 -13.71 -15.20 -4.77
N GLN A 40 -14.17 -15.88 -3.72
CA GLN A 40 -15.52 -16.44 -3.67
C GLN A 40 -16.59 -15.35 -3.71
N LEU A 41 -16.33 -14.22 -3.05
CA LEU A 41 -17.29 -13.12 -2.95
C LEU A 41 -17.48 -12.38 -4.28
N VAL A 42 -16.39 -12.14 -5.03
CA VAL A 42 -16.48 -11.52 -6.38
C VAL A 42 -16.66 -12.53 -7.51
N ASP A 43 -16.84 -13.81 -7.19
CA ASP A 43 -17.05 -14.88 -8.17
C ASP A 43 -15.91 -14.97 -9.20
N LEU A 44 -14.67 -14.93 -8.70
CA LEU A 44 -13.45 -15.06 -9.49
C LEU A 44 -12.58 -16.20 -8.95
N HIS A 45 -11.77 -16.81 -9.82
CA HIS A 45 -10.84 -17.84 -9.39
C HIS A 45 -9.73 -17.26 -8.48
N PRO A 46 -9.39 -17.87 -7.33
CA PRO A 46 -8.38 -17.36 -6.39
C PRO A 46 -7.02 -17.04 -7.04
N ALA A 47 -6.53 -17.94 -7.91
CA ALA A 47 -5.27 -17.71 -8.63
C ALA A 47 -5.31 -16.44 -9.50
N THR A 48 -6.48 -16.14 -10.08
CA THR A 48 -6.65 -14.91 -10.86
C THR A 48 -6.45 -13.68 -9.99
N ILE A 49 -6.99 -13.68 -8.77
CA ILE A 49 -6.82 -12.57 -7.83
C ILE A 49 -5.37 -12.44 -7.37
N SER A 50 -4.71 -13.56 -7.08
CA SER A 50 -3.28 -13.53 -6.73
C SER A 50 -2.44 -12.86 -7.81
N HIS A 51 -2.67 -13.17 -9.10
CA HIS A 51 -1.97 -12.52 -10.22
C HIS A 51 -2.29 -11.03 -10.40
N LEU A 52 -3.46 -10.56 -9.97
CA LEU A 52 -3.85 -9.15 -10.03
C LEU A 52 -3.23 -8.33 -8.88
N LEU A 53 -3.03 -8.96 -7.72
CA LEU A 53 -2.49 -8.32 -6.52
C LEU A 53 -0.95 -8.32 -6.46
N LEU A 54 -0.29 -9.04 -7.38
CA LEU A 54 1.17 -9.06 -7.48
C LEU A 54 1.76 -7.64 -7.62
N PRO A 55 2.89 -7.35 -6.97
CA PRO A 55 3.58 -6.06 -7.10
C PRO A 55 4.03 -5.82 -8.55
N PRO A 56 4.24 -4.55 -8.94
CA PRO A 56 4.54 -4.17 -10.32
C PRO A 56 5.71 -4.92 -10.96
N ASP A 57 6.74 -5.25 -10.17
CA ASP A 57 7.96 -5.87 -10.67
C ASP A 57 7.93 -7.42 -10.64
N ALA A 58 6.82 -8.02 -10.22
CA ALA A 58 6.73 -9.49 -10.10
C ALA A 58 6.39 -10.17 -11.44
N PRO A 59 7.06 -11.29 -11.77
CA PRO A 59 6.75 -12.07 -12.96
C PRO A 59 5.32 -12.66 -12.87
N GLY A 60 4.57 -12.55 -13.96
CA GLY A 60 3.20 -13.06 -14.03
C GLY A 60 2.13 -12.10 -13.47
N LYS A 61 2.48 -10.84 -13.19
CA LYS A 61 1.50 -9.77 -12.92
C LYS A 61 0.53 -9.64 -14.10
N ARG A 62 -0.76 -9.55 -13.80
CA ARG A 62 -1.79 -9.21 -14.79
C ARG A 62 -2.36 -7.82 -14.48
N PRO A 63 -2.54 -6.95 -15.49
CA PRO A 63 -3.19 -5.67 -15.27
C PRO A 63 -4.67 -5.84 -14.89
N ILE A 64 -5.18 -4.94 -14.06
CA ILE A 64 -6.60 -4.86 -13.71
C ILE A 64 -7.29 -4.05 -14.81
N THR A 65 -7.89 -4.74 -15.78
CA THR A 65 -8.58 -4.16 -16.94
C THR A 65 -9.95 -3.58 -16.56
N GLU A 66 -10.51 -2.67 -17.38
CA GLU A 66 -11.87 -2.10 -17.17
C GLU A 66 -12.91 -3.20 -16.90
N ARG A 67 -12.95 -4.24 -17.73
CA ARG A 67 -13.92 -5.33 -17.58
C ARG A 67 -13.87 -6.00 -16.21
N LYS A 68 -12.68 -6.11 -15.61
CA LYS A 68 -12.54 -6.68 -14.25
C LYS A 68 -12.96 -5.70 -13.17
N VAL A 69 -12.65 -4.42 -13.37
CA VAL A 69 -13.14 -3.35 -12.49
C VAL A 69 -14.66 -3.36 -12.47
N GLU A 70 -15.29 -3.26 -13.63
CA GLU A 70 -16.76 -3.25 -13.75
C GLU A 70 -17.40 -4.49 -13.13
N HIS A 71 -16.81 -5.68 -13.36
CA HIS A 71 -17.30 -6.91 -12.74
C HIS A 71 -17.26 -6.85 -11.21
N ILE A 72 -16.15 -6.40 -10.63
CA ILE A 72 -15.97 -6.30 -9.18
C ILE A 72 -16.87 -5.19 -8.60
N GLU A 73 -16.96 -4.03 -9.25
CA GLU A 73 -17.84 -2.93 -8.84
C GLU A 73 -19.31 -3.38 -8.80
N ASN A 74 -19.76 -4.07 -9.84
CA ASN A 74 -21.12 -4.61 -9.90
C ASN A 74 -21.39 -5.68 -8.82
N LYS A 75 -20.42 -6.58 -8.56
CA LYS A 75 -20.57 -7.62 -7.54
C LYS A 75 -20.59 -7.07 -6.12
N LEU A 76 -19.85 -5.98 -5.87
CA LEU A 76 -19.75 -5.33 -4.57
C LEU A 76 -20.73 -4.16 -4.39
N SER A 77 -21.57 -3.88 -5.40
CA SER A 77 -22.46 -2.71 -5.45
C SER A 77 -21.73 -1.39 -5.17
N LEU A 78 -20.52 -1.26 -5.71
CA LEU A 78 -19.72 -0.03 -5.60
C LEU A 78 -20.16 0.99 -6.66
N ALA A 79 -19.83 2.27 -6.42
CA ALA A 79 -20.05 3.30 -7.43
C ALA A 79 -19.20 3.03 -8.69
N PRO A 80 -19.72 3.30 -9.89
CA PRO A 80 -18.94 3.16 -11.12
C PRO A 80 -17.70 4.06 -11.08
N GLY A 81 -16.53 3.50 -11.38
CA GLY A 81 -15.27 4.24 -11.38
C GLY A 81 -14.66 4.43 -9.99
N TRP A 82 -15.21 3.78 -8.96
CA TRP A 82 -14.61 3.73 -7.62
C TRP A 82 -13.15 3.26 -7.70
N PHE A 83 -12.85 2.31 -8.58
CA PHE A 83 -11.49 1.80 -8.81
C PHE A 83 -10.51 2.77 -9.52
N ASP A 84 -10.98 3.90 -10.00
CA ASP A 84 -10.14 4.92 -10.63
C ASP A 84 -10.07 6.19 -9.78
N GLU A 85 -10.79 6.23 -8.65
CA GLU A 85 -10.68 7.33 -7.70
C GLU A 85 -9.26 7.42 -7.13
N PRO A 86 -8.74 8.64 -6.90
CA PRO A 86 -7.49 8.79 -6.19
C PRO A 86 -7.62 8.17 -4.81
N LEU A 87 -6.66 7.33 -4.44
CA LEU A 87 -6.63 6.68 -3.12
C LEU A 87 -6.80 7.73 -2.04
N GLN A 88 -7.88 7.59 -1.26
CA GLN A 88 -8.09 8.43 -0.10
C GLN A 88 -6.90 8.23 0.85
N LYS A 89 -6.26 9.34 1.22
CA LYS A 89 -5.03 9.39 2.05
C LYS A 89 -5.18 8.71 3.42
N ASP A 90 -6.40 8.35 3.80
CA ASP A 90 -6.73 7.87 5.14
C ASP A 90 -6.55 6.35 5.31
N PHE A 91 -6.34 5.59 4.23
CA PHE A 91 -5.95 4.16 4.30
C PHE A 91 -4.44 3.98 4.51
N VAL A 92 -3.90 4.60 5.56
CA VAL A 92 -2.51 4.39 5.97
C VAL A 92 -2.38 3.09 6.75
N ARG A 93 -1.87 2.06 6.07
CA ARG A 93 -1.26 0.87 6.66
C ARG A 93 0.00 1.28 7.44
N TRP A 94 -0.02 1.17 8.77
CA TRP A 94 1.02 1.56 9.73
C TRP A 94 1.34 3.07 9.72
N PRO A 95 1.26 3.79 10.86
CA PRO A 95 1.03 5.24 10.85
C PRO A 95 2.15 6.09 10.23
N PHE A 96 3.32 5.50 9.95
CA PHE A 96 4.38 6.20 9.22
C PHE A 96 5.39 5.22 8.62
N VAL A 97 5.60 5.34 7.31
CA VAL A 97 6.85 4.92 6.65
C VAL A 97 7.96 5.94 6.94
N SER A 98 7.57 7.20 7.13
CA SER A 98 8.39 8.34 7.54
C SER A 98 7.51 9.33 8.32
N VAL A 99 8.05 9.97 9.36
CA VAL A 99 7.41 11.08 10.06
C VAL A 99 8.14 12.37 9.67
N GLU A 100 7.41 13.35 9.15
CA GLU A 100 7.97 14.70 8.94
C GLU A 100 8.24 15.37 10.29
N PHE A 101 9.27 16.22 10.37
CA PHE A 101 9.66 16.84 11.65
C PHE A 101 8.50 17.58 12.33
N ASN A 102 7.66 18.25 11.55
CA ASN A 102 6.48 18.97 12.06
C ASN A 102 5.39 18.05 12.63
N GLN A 103 5.31 16.80 12.18
CA GLN A 103 4.41 15.79 12.72
C GLN A 103 4.98 15.20 14.01
N PHE A 104 6.30 14.95 14.05
CA PHE A 104 6.99 14.51 15.26
C PHE A 104 6.78 15.49 16.43
N LEU A 105 6.86 16.79 16.17
CA LEU A 105 6.63 17.82 17.19
C LEU A 105 5.22 17.77 17.80
N LYS A 106 4.24 17.29 17.03
CA LYS A 106 2.84 17.20 17.46
C LYS A 106 2.50 15.90 18.21
N LEU A 107 3.44 14.96 18.30
CA LEU A 107 3.25 13.72 19.06
C LEU A 107 3.22 13.99 20.56
N ALA A 108 2.58 13.08 21.30
CA ALA A 108 2.66 13.09 22.76
C ALA A 108 4.10 12.79 23.19
N ASP A 109 4.49 13.31 24.36
CA ASP A 109 5.88 13.17 24.81
C ASP A 109 6.27 11.70 25.08
N ALA A 110 5.31 10.87 25.51
CA ALA A 110 5.50 9.42 25.64
C ALA A 110 5.87 8.76 24.29
N ASP A 111 5.16 9.11 23.21
CA ASP A 111 5.43 8.56 21.89
C ASP A 111 6.81 9.00 21.35
N LYS A 112 7.25 10.23 21.69
CA LYS A 112 8.58 10.73 21.32
C LYS A 112 9.69 9.93 22.01
N GLU A 113 9.55 9.62 23.29
CA GLU A 113 10.53 8.84 24.05
C GLU A 113 10.67 7.40 23.52
N GLU A 114 9.56 6.77 23.15
CA GLU A 114 9.58 5.45 22.53
C GLU A 114 10.36 5.47 21.21
N LEU A 115 10.08 6.47 20.35
CA LEU A 115 10.77 6.65 19.08
C LEU A 115 12.28 6.86 19.27
N GLU A 116 12.68 7.71 20.21
CA GLU A 116 14.11 7.94 20.52
C GLU A 116 14.81 6.66 20.98
N THR A 117 14.16 5.89 21.85
CA THR A 117 14.70 4.62 22.37
C THR A 117 14.92 3.63 21.23
N LEU A 118 13.93 3.47 20.35
CA LEU A 118 14.03 2.59 19.18
C LEU A 118 15.12 3.03 18.20
N MET A 119 15.30 4.33 17.97
CA MET A 119 16.37 4.84 17.11
C MET A 119 17.75 4.56 17.69
N ARG A 120 17.96 4.78 18.99
CA ARG A 120 19.22 4.47 19.69
C ARG A 120 19.56 2.98 19.58
N MET A 121 18.59 2.11 19.83
CA MET A 121 18.77 0.66 19.68
C MET A 121 19.17 0.27 18.25
N LYS A 122 18.54 0.87 17.24
CA LYS A 122 18.83 0.59 15.83
C LYS A 122 20.24 1.05 15.41
N ILE A 123 20.67 2.22 15.86
CA ILE A 123 22.02 2.75 15.58
C ILE A 123 23.09 1.84 16.19
N ASN A 124 22.92 1.42 17.43
CA ASN A 124 23.86 0.52 18.11
C ASN A 124 23.98 -0.82 17.35
N ARG A 125 22.85 -1.36 16.86
CA ARG A 125 22.81 -2.60 16.07
C ARG A 125 23.50 -2.49 14.71
N GLN A 126 23.56 -1.29 14.13
CA GLN A 126 24.27 -1.04 12.88
C GLN A 126 25.78 -0.85 13.09
N GLN A 127 26.18 -0.31 14.24
CA GLN A 127 27.59 -0.16 14.60
C GLN A 127 28.25 -1.50 14.93
N THR A 128 27.52 -2.44 15.56
CA THR A 128 28.03 -3.79 15.85
C THR A 128 28.19 -4.66 14.60
N LYS A 129 27.37 -4.45 13.56
CA LYS A 129 27.50 -5.15 12.27
C LYS A 129 28.64 -4.65 11.37
N LYS A 130 29.25 -3.50 11.71
CA LYS A 130 30.35 -2.87 10.94
C LYS A 130 31.73 -3.14 11.55
N LYS A 131 31.80 -3.83 12.68
CA LYS A 131 33.03 -4.42 13.24
C LYS A 131 33.10 -5.89 12.84
#